data_AF-A0A1M7GFJ9-F1
#
_entry.id   AF-A0A1M7GFJ9-F1
#
_cell.length_a   1.000
_cell.length_b   1.000
_cell.length_c   1.000
_cell.angle_alpha   90.00
_cell.angle_beta   90.00
_cell.angle_gamma   90.00
#
_symmetry.space_group_name_H-M   'P 1'
#
loop_
_entity.id
_entity.type
_entity.pdbx_description
1 polymer ?
#
loop_
_entity_poly.entity_id
_entity_poly.type
_entity_poly.pdbx_seq_one_letter_code
_entity_poly.pdbx_strand_id
1 'polypeptide(L)'
;MGIFDFFKKKNNKQENVSAPIQQQEMPVEEIVEEKVEEVVEAVPETVLETPVQPQPIEEKKVNELYEKIKIYRDYIVYSIALQLRGDFAPISAFENLNGEIEGFAYMITDPTYGLSPQVVLSNMKEKFENELKEGKIKSYAVLYHSQFNNDGNHTLAVNPEDLKAITLSYHFNDAEEGNIALPYVFENENVTFKGFAEFSHEENNEIMNTQLVDGKDYFTNREEIKSPESTNNAGIIMKKSNVHSLANMWGGIFGFQNFQTQEKYSKYLVETMALCGVADVSADEKAKHTEFKDITFRTVVSDDFNTIYPEVKTDFSLDFETKEIREWENAENKEAIVGGLGRDAFGLWFFPTDYVENKTQYQTQNKLNINMSGIIFVLDLHQSFDLPDGTKTDEEFTAYKPSQDLPDYGCIDFIGKVLEIKETEVLPDGSVKGFILKLRLITNPEVENFFTVDAFVSKDNMRFAALSVGMQVAGAMQLQGKIVG
;
A
#
# COMPACT_ATOMS: atom_id res chain seq x y z
N MET A 1 0.50 8.59 -8.91
CA MET A 1 1.36 8.64 -7.71
C MET A 1 2.79 8.69 -8.18
N GLY A 2 3.34 9.90 -8.25
CA GLY A 2 4.72 10.10 -8.66
C GLY A 2 5.68 9.76 -7.51
N ILE A 3 6.98 9.75 -7.81
CA ILE A 3 8.07 9.60 -6.83
C ILE A 3 7.94 10.49 -5.58
N PHE A 4 7.12 11.54 -5.64
CA PHE A 4 6.87 12.53 -4.60
C PHE A 4 5.87 12.08 -3.52
N ASP A 5 5.02 11.10 -3.77
CA ASP A 5 4.08 10.59 -2.75
C ASP A 5 4.78 9.72 -1.69
N PHE A 6 6.02 9.31 -1.94
CA PHE A 6 6.81 8.47 -1.03
C PHE A 6 7.38 9.26 0.16
N PHE A 7 7.59 10.57 0.03
CA PHE A 7 8.25 11.40 1.05
C PHE A 7 7.33 11.84 2.21
N LYS A 8 6.04 11.48 2.17
CA LYS A 8 5.09 11.80 3.26
C LYS A 8 5.01 10.74 4.37
N LYS A 9 5.63 9.57 4.23
CA LYS A 9 5.59 8.52 5.27
C LYS A 9 6.79 8.63 6.21
N LYS A 10 6.65 9.39 7.30
CA LYS A 10 7.46 9.20 8.52
C LYS A 10 6.72 8.27 9.47
N ASN A 11 7.41 7.23 9.90
CA ASN A 11 7.12 6.29 10.98
C ASN A 11 5.82 5.49 10.89
N ASN A 12 5.90 4.27 10.34
CA ASN A 12 5.14 3.12 10.85
C ASN A 12 6.10 1.92 10.96
N LYS A 13 6.76 1.83 12.12
CA LYS A 13 7.23 0.55 12.64
C LYS A 13 6.18 0.09 13.64
N GLN A 14 5.45 -0.96 13.33
CA GLN A 14 4.96 -1.84 14.37
C GLN A 14 4.93 -3.28 13.86
N GLU A 15 5.81 -4.06 14.47
CA GLU A 15 5.88 -5.50 14.41
C GLU A 15 4.60 -6.09 15.04
N ASN A 16 4.15 -7.22 14.49
CA ASN A 16 3.17 -8.09 15.10
C ASN A 16 3.58 -8.46 16.54
N VAL A 17 2.87 -7.93 17.54
CA VAL A 17 2.83 -8.52 18.89
C VAL A 17 1.41 -8.38 19.45
N SER A 18 0.73 -9.51 19.50
CA SER A 18 -0.44 -9.75 20.34
C SER A 18 -0.15 -9.42 21.81
N ALA A 19 -0.93 -8.53 22.42
CA ALA A 19 -0.99 -8.36 23.87
C ALA A 19 -2.39 -7.88 24.33
N PRO A 20 -2.82 -8.27 25.55
CA PRO A 20 -4.23 -8.33 25.94
C PRO A 20 -4.80 -7.03 26.48
N ILE A 21 -6.13 -6.91 26.38
CA ILE A 21 -6.95 -5.84 26.94
C ILE A 21 -6.82 -5.84 28.47
N GLN A 22 -6.27 -4.77 29.04
CA GLN A 22 -6.33 -4.52 30.49
C GLN A 22 -7.69 -3.90 30.84
N GLN A 23 -8.47 -4.63 31.64
CA GLN A 23 -9.60 -4.11 32.40
C GLN A 23 -9.06 -3.15 33.46
N GLN A 24 -9.59 -1.91 33.49
CA GLN A 24 -9.42 -1.04 34.66
C GLN A 24 -10.61 -1.29 35.60
N GLU A 25 -10.34 -2.02 36.70
CA GLU A 25 -11.18 -2.04 37.89
C GLU A 25 -11.05 -0.71 38.64
N MET A 26 -12.18 -0.17 39.10
CA MET A 26 -12.22 0.98 40.00
C MET A 26 -11.70 0.61 41.40
N PRO A 27 -11.02 1.51 42.13
CA PRO A 27 -10.51 1.21 43.46
C PRO A 27 -11.62 1.15 44.51
N VAL A 28 -11.59 0.08 45.31
CA VAL A 28 -12.37 -0.09 46.54
C VAL A 28 -11.67 0.69 47.66
N GLU A 29 -12.37 1.61 48.32
CA GLU A 29 -11.89 2.27 49.53
C GLU A 29 -11.84 1.27 50.71
N GLU A 30 -10.67 1.16 51.32
CA GLU A 30 -10.35 0.27 52.43
C GLU A 30 -10.78 0.93 53.76
N ILE A 31 -11.69 0.30 54.49
CA ILE A 31 -12.14 0.72 55.81
C ILE A 31 -11.15 0.12 56.83
N VAL A 32 -10.41 0.98 57.54
CA VAL A 32 -9.52 0.59 58.63
C VAL A 32 -10.35 0.40 59.91
N GLU A 33 -10.32 -0.82 60.46
CA GLU A 33 -10.83 -1.14 61.79
C GLU A 33 -9.94 -0.53 62.88
N GLU A 34 -10.53 0.24 63.80
CA GLU A 34 -9.90 0.55 65.09
C GLU A 34 -10.84 0.22 66.25
N LYS A 35 -10.25 -0.32 67.32
CA LYS A 35 -10.86 -1.09 68.41
C LYS A 35 -11.80 -0.30 69.33
N VAL A 36 -12.92 -0.96 69.63
CA VAL A 36 -13.73 -1.03 70.87
C VAL A 36 -13.35 -0.11 72.05
N GLU A 37 -14.32 0.71 72.47
CA GLU A 37 -14.63 0.91 73.90
C GLU A 37 -16.15 0.88 74.11
N GLU A 38 -16.53 0.22 75.20
CA GLU A 38 -17.86 -0.30 75.53
C GLU A 38 -18.55 0.65 76.52
N VAL A 39 -19.73 1.21 76.19
CA VAL A 39 -20.70 1.66 77.21
C VAL A 39 -22.13 1.44 76.72
N VAL A 40 -22.93 0.93 77.65
CA VAL A 40 -24.23 0.28 77.54
C VAL A 40 -25.39 1.30 77.44
N GLU A 41 -26.49 0.86 76.80
CA GLU A 41 -27.88 0.93 77.29
C GLU A 41 -28.93 1.77 76.52
N ALA A 42 -30.08 1.11 76.34
CA ALA A 42 -31.46 1.57 76.12
C ALA A 42 -32.05 1.64 74.68
N VAL A 43 -33.16 0.90 74.52
CA VAL A 43 -34.17 0.82 73.44
C VAL A 43 -35.51 1.29 74.09
N PRO A 44 -36.65 1.64 73.43
CA PRO A 44 -37.02 2.05 72.05
C PRO A 44 -37.89 3.36 71.98
N GLU A 45 -38.31 3.80 70.77
CA GLU A 45 -39.73 3.99 70.34
C GLU A 45 -39.97 5.07 69.23
N THR A 46 -40.37 4.59 68.04
CA THR A 46 -41.43 5.08 67.09
C THR A 46 -41.41 6.47 66.42
N VAL A 47 -42.13 6.52 65.25
CA VAL A 47 -42.73 7.67 64.50
C VAL A 47 -41.82 8.23 63.38
N LEU A 48 -42.13 8.35 62.07
CA LEU A 48 -43.36 8.45 61.25
C LEU A 48 -43.04 8.11 59.76
N GLU A 49 -43.97 7.46 59.05
CA GLU A 49 -43.96 7.29 57.58
C GLU A 49 -44.44 8.57 56.88
N THR A 50 -43.79 8.96 55.77
CA THR A 50 -44.34 9.94 54.80
C THR A 50 -44.35 9.28 53.42
N PRO A 51 -45.47 9.28 52.68
CA PRO A 51 -45.53 8.64 51.37
C PRO A 51 -44.85 9.51 50.30
N VAL A 52 -43.86 8.95 49.60
CA VAL A 52 -43.25 9.54 48.41
C VAL A 52 -44.26 9.46 47.27
N GLN A 53 -44.66 10.62 46.73
CA GLN A 53 -45.45 10.68 45.50
C GLN A 53 -44.59 10.16 44.32
N PRO A 54 -45.16 9.34 43.41
CA PRO A 54 -44.45 8.91 42.21
C PRO A 54 -44.25 10.11 41.28
N GLN A 55 -42.99 10.38 40.94
CA GLN A 55 -42.66 11.35 39.88
C GLN A 55 -43.22 10.85 38.53
N PRO A 56 -43.69 11.76 37.66
CA PRO A 56 -44.19 11.38 36.35
C PRO A 56 -43.02 10.83 35.52
N ILE A 57 -43.22 9.67 34.89
CA ILE A 57 -42.33 9.15 33.87
C ILE A 57 -42.41 10.12 32.69
N GLU A 58 -41.36 10.92 32.48
CA GLU A 58 -41.19 11.66 31.22
C GLU A 58 -41.05 10.66 30.08
N GLU A 59 -41.98 10.69 29.12
CA GLU A 59 -41.86 9.93 27.88
C GLU A 59 -40.58 10.37 27.15
N LYS A 60 -39.61 9.46 27.03
CA LYS A 60 -38.35 9.68 26.34
C LYS A 60 -38.67 10.01 24.87
N LYS A 61 -38.42 11.25 24.46
CA LYS A 61 -38.63 11.70 23.07
C LYS A 61 -37.70 10.90 22.15
N VAL A 62 -38.27 10.00 21.35
CA VAL A 62 -37.52 9.13 20.43
C VAL A 62 -37.02 9.97 19.24
N ASN A 63 -35.73 9.93 18.97
CA ASN A 63 -35.14 10.52 17.77
C ASN A 63 -35.39 9.58 16.58
N GLU A 64 -36.21 10.01 15.61
CA GLU A 64 -36.59 9.17 14.46
C GLU A 64 -35.40 8.81 13.58
N LEU A 65 -34.47 9.75 13.37
CA LEU A 65 -33.27 9.50 12.57
C LEU A 65 -32.37 8.47 13.26
N TYR A 66 -32.23 8.54 14.59
CA TYR A 66 -31.50 7.56 15.37
C TYR A 66 -32.05 6.14 15.17
N GLU A 67 -33.37 5.97 15.26
CA GLU A 67 -34.03 4.66 15.07
C GLU A 67 -33.78 4.07 13.67
N LYS A 68 -33.72 4.93 12.65
CA LYS A 68 -33.39 4.52 11.28
C LYS A 68 -31.91 4.19 11.09
N ILE A 69 -31.01 4.93 11.75
CA ILE A 69 -29.56 4.74 11.62
C ILE A 69 -29.03 3.57 12.44
N LYS A 70 -29.60 3.31 13.62
CA LYS A 70 -29.07 2.29 14.55
C LYS A 70 -29.09 0.87 13.98
N ILE A 71 -29.89 0.59 12.95
CA ILE A 71 -29.86 -0.71 12.25
C ILE A 71 -28.48 -0.96 11.62
N TYR A 72 -27.74 0.09 11.28
CA TYR A 72 -26.39 0.04 10.70
C TYR A 72 -25.26 0.05 11.74
N ARG A 73 -25.55 -0.03 13.04
CA ARG A 73 -24.56 0.07 14.13
C ARG A 73 -23.36 -0.87 14.00
N ASP A 74 -23.59 -2.09 13.51
CA ASP A 74 -22.54 -3.08 13.22
C ASP A 74 -21.49 -2.49 12.27
N TYR A 75 -21.93 -1.81 11.20
CA TYR A 75 -21.05 -1.24 10.17
C TYR A 75 -20.43 0.08 10.59
N ILE A 76 -21.11 0.87 11.43
CA ILE A 76 -20.53 2.06 12.07
C ILE A 76 -19.33 1.64 12.93
N VAL A 77 -19.52 0.65 13.81
CA VAL A 77 -18.44 0.13 14.66
C VAL A 77 -17.37 -0.57 13.84
N TYR A 78 -17.74 -1.26 12.75
CA TYR A 78 -16.76 -1.85 11.84
C TYR A 78 -15.88 -0.79 11.18
N SER A 79 -16.45 0.35 10.74
CA SER A 79 -15.68 1.46 10.16
C SER A 79 -14.69 2.06 11.16
N ILE A 80 -15.07 2.17 12.44
CA ILE A 80 -14.16 2.58 13.51
C ILE A 80 -13.02 1.56 13.67
N ALA A 81 -13.34 0.26 13.68
CA ALA A 81 -12.35 -0.79 13.80
C ALA A 81 -11.34 -0.81 12.62
N LEU A 82 -11.80 -0.51 11.40
CA LEU A 82 -10.94 -0.34 10.23
C LEU A 82 -9.99 0.85 10.41
N GLN A 83 -10.52 2.00 10.83
CA GLN A 83 -9.70 3.19 11.10
C GLN A 83 -8.59 2.93 12.13
N LEU A 84 -8.92 2.22 13.22
CA LEU A 84 -7.95 1.86 14.25
C LEU A 84 -6.85 0.92 13.75
N ARG A 85 -7.07 0.23 12.62
CA ARG A 85 -6.07 -0.58 11.90
C ARG A 85 -5.36 0.19 10.78
N GLY A 86 -5.68 1.48 10.59
CA GLY A 86 -5.14 2.31 9.52
C GLY A 86 -5.78 2.05 8.15
N ASP A 87 -6.94 1.41 8.10
CA ASP A 87 -7.72 1.24 6.88
C ASP A 87 -8.85 2.28 6.81
N PHE A 88 -8.86 3.04 5.72
CA PHE A 88 -9.78 4.16 5.49
C PHE A 88 -10.69 3.92 4.26
N ALA A 89 -10.76 2.68 3.78
CA ALA A 89 -11.58 2.32 2.63
C ALA A 89 -13.07 2.60 2.91
N PRO A 90 -13.81 3.20 1.95
CA PRO A 90 -15.26 3.30 2.06
C PRO A 90 -15.89 1.92 2.16
N ILE A 91 -16.86 1.78 3.07
CA ILE A 91 -17.69 0.59 3.23
C ILE A 91 -19.16 0.96 3.15
N SER A 92 -20.03 -0.02 2.96
CA SER A 92 -21.46 0.24 2.92
C SER A 92 -22.25 -0.93 3.48
N ALA A 93 -23.51 -0.67 3.79
CA ALA A 93 -24.48 -1.66 4.15
C ALA A 93 -25.86 -1.23 3.66
N PHE A 94 -26.74 -2.21 3.46
CA PHE A 94 -28.10 -1.96 2.99
C PHE A 94 -29.10 -2.88 3.71
N GLU A 95 -30.33 -2.41 3.80
CA GLU A 95 -31.45 -3.19 4.31
C GLU A 95 -32.14 -3.90 3.14
N ASN A 96 -32.13 -5.23 3.15
CA ASN A 96 -32.81 -6.04 2.14
C ASN A 96 -34.35 -6.03 2.35
N LEU A 97 -35.09 -6.64 1.41
CA LEU A 97 -36.57 -6.68 1.49
C LEU A 97 -37.11 -7.42 2.72
N ASN A 98 -36.33 -8.34 3.29
CA ASN A 98 -36.69 -9.07 4.51
C ASN A 98 -36.41 -8.25 5.78
N GLY A 99 -35.73 -7.11 5.68
CA GLY A 99 -35.33 -6.28 6.82
C GLY A 99 -34.00 -6.71 7.46
N GLU A 100 -33.23 -7.56 6.79
CA GLU A 100 -31.88 -7.93 7.23
C GLU A 100 -30.87 -6.91 6.68
N ILE A 101 -29.82 -6.63 7.46
CA ILE A 101 -28.77 -5.70 7.08
C ILE A 101 -27.57 -6.46 6.54
N GLU A 102 -27.23 -6.21 5.29
CA GLU A 102 -26.12 -6.86 4.60
C GLU A 102 -25.03 -5.84 4.26
N GLY A 103 -23.78 -6.22 4.46
CA GLY A 103 -22.64 -5.38 4.17
C GLY A 103 -22.18 -5.55 2.74
N PHE A 104 -21.68 -4.47 2.19
CA PHE A 104 -21.04 -4.42 0.89
C PHE A 104 -19.69 -3.71 0.93
N ALA A 105 -18.70 -4.33 0.30
CA ALA A 105 -17.38 -3.76 0.11
C ALA A 105 -16.81 -4.12 -1.26
N TYR A 106 -16.00 -3.22 -1.81
CA TYR A 106 -15.13 -3.54 -2.93
C TYR A 106 -13.89 -4.27 -2.43
N MET A 107 -13.56 -5.40 -3.06
CA MET A 107 -12.44 -6.25 -2.67
C MET A 107 -11.33 -6.19 -3.69
N ILE A 108 -10.12 -5.84 -3.26
CA ILE A 108 -8.93 -5.93 -4.11
C ILE A 108 -8.55 -7.41 -4.23
N THR A 109 -8.67 -7.94 -5.45
CA THR A 109 -8.25 -9.32 -5.77
C THR A 109 -6.91 -9.37 -6.49
N ASP A 110 -6.53 -8.25 -7.11
CA ASP A 110 -5.25 -8.05 -7.76
C ASP A 110 -4.47 -6.98 -7.00
N PRO A 111 -3.37 -7.33 -6.31
CA PRO A 111 -2.62 -6.37 -5.50
C PRO A 111 -1.96 -5.26 -6.34
N THR A 112 -1.93 -5.41 -7.67
CA THR A 112 -1.34 -4.42 -8.59
C THR A 112 -2.30 -3.29 -8.98
N TYR A 113 -3.58 -3.41 -8.62
CA TYR A 113 -4.62 -2.48 -9.04
C TYR A 113 -5.64 -2.20 -7.94
N GLY A 114 -5.85 -0.91 -7.63
CA GLY A 114 -6.89 -0.45 -6.72
C GLY A 114 -7.72 0.68 -7.34
N LEU A 115 -8.92 0.90 -6.83
CA LEU A 115 -9.70 2.10 -7.16
C LEU A 115 -9.43 3.17 -6.13
N SER A 116 -9.43 4.44 -6.54
CA SER A 116 -9.34 5.54 -5.58
C SER A 116 -10.59 5.57 -4.68
N PRO A 117 -10.49 6.02 -3.42
CA PRO A 117 -11.64 6.13 -2.52
C PRO A 117 -12.81 6.93 -3.12
N GLN A 118 -12.51 7.93 -3.97
CA GLN A 118 -13.51 8.72 -4.70
C GLN A 118 -14.33 7.86 -5.66
N VAL A 119 -13.66 7.03 -6.46
CA VAL A 119 -14.31 6.15 -7.43
C VAL A 119 -15.11 5.07 -6.71
N VAL A 120 -14.54 4.47 -5.66
CA VAL A 120 -15.22 3.49 -4.81
C VAL A 120 -16.51 4.08 -4.23
N LEU A 121 -16.43 5.27 -3.62
CA LEU A 121 -17.58 5.96 -3.05
C LEU A 121 -18.65 6.28 -4.09
N SER A 122 -18.24 6.78 -5.26
CA SER A 122 -19.16 7.09 -6.36
C SER A 122 -19.89 5.83 -6.85
N ASN A 123 -19.16 4.74 -7.07
CA ASN A 123 -19.72 3.47 -7.54
C ASN A 123 -20.69 2.87 -6.51
N MET A 124 -20.34 2.89 -5.21
CA MET A 124 -21.22 2.44 -4.13
C MET A 124 -22.54 3.22 -4.13
N LYS A 125 -22.46 4.56 -4.18
CA LYS A 125 -23.64 5.42 -4.20
C LYS A 125 -24.51 5.14 -5.43
N GLU A 126 -23.92 5.11 -6.63
CA GLU A 126 -24.65 4.84 -7.86
C GLU A 126 -25.35 3.47 -7.84
N LYS A 127 -24.64 2.43 -7.39
CA LYS A 127 -25.17 1.07 -7.24
C LYS A 127 -26.40 1.06 -6.34
N PHE A 128 -26.29 1.55 -5.11
CA PHE A 128 -27.39 1.48 -4.16
C PHE A 128 -28.53 2.43 -4.49
N GLU A 129 -28.25 3.58 -5.12
CA GLU A 129 -29.27 4.44 -5.68
C GLU A 129 -30.12 3.73 -6.74
N ASN A 130 -29.48 2.96 -7.61
CA ASN A 130 -30.19 2.19 -8.63
C ASN A 130 -30.99 1.04 -7.99
N GLU A 131 -30.40 0.30 -7.05
CA GLU A 131 -31.09 -0.80 -6.35
C GLU A 131 -32.27 -0.32 -5.50
N LEU A 132 -32.17 0.87 -4.88
CA LEU A 132 -33.25 1.51 -4.14
C LEU A 132 -34.40 1.91 -5.09
N LYS A 133 -34.08 2.57 -6.22
CA LYS A 133 -35.07 2.97 -7.24
C LYS A 133 -35.78 1.77 -7.88
N GLU A 134 -35.08 0.65 -8.03
CA GLU A 134 -35.65 -0.60 -8.53
C GLU A 134 -36.44 -1.38 -7.46
N GLY A 135 -36.45 -0.91 -6.20
CA GLY A 135 -37.14 -1.56 -5.09
C GLY A 135 -36.51 -2.89 -4.69
N LYS A 136 -35.20 -3.06 -4.89
CA LYS A 136 -34.44 -4.25 -4.47
C LYS A 136 -33.99 -4.18 -3.01
N ILE A 137 -33.86 -2.97 -2.48
CA ILE A 137 -33.48 -2.68 -1.09
C ILE A 137 -34.44 -1.65 -0.49
N LYS A 138 -34.49 -1.57 0.83
CA LYS A 138 -35.32 -0.60 1.58
C LYS A 138 -34.56 0.66 1.98
N SER A 139 -33.27 0.53 2.23
CA SER A 139 -32.39 1.63 2.58
C SER A 139 -30.94 1.23 2.40
N TYR A 140 -30.04 2.21 2.37
CA TYR A 140 -28.61 1.97 2.43
C TYR A 140 -27.88 3.05 3.23
N ALA A 141 -26.68 2.70 3.68
CA ALA A 141 -25.72 3.61 4.29
C ALA A 141 -24.32 3.37 3.71
N VAL A 142 -23.62 4.44 3.34
CA VAL A 142 -22.21 4.41 2.90
C VAL A 142 -21.37 5.20 3.91
N LEU A 143 -20.34 4.54 4.45
CA LEU A 143 -19.43 5.09 5.44
C LEU A 143 -18.08 5.41 4.80
N TYR A 144 -17.57 6.62 5.04
CA TYR A 144 -16.28 7.06 4.50
C TYR A 144 -15.66 8.18 5.35
N HIS A 145 -14.35 8.33 5.28
CA HIS A 145 -13.65 9.40 5.99
C HIS A 145 -13.80 10.74 5.28
N SER A 146 -14.09 11.80 6.04
CA SER A 146 -14.51 13.10 5.51
C SER A 146 -13.79 14.26 6.18
N GLN A 147 -13.86 15.41 5.50
CA GLN A 147 -13.33 16.72 5.92
C GLN A 147 -14.20 17.42 6.98
N PHE A 148 -15.25 16.76 7.46
CA PHE A 148 -16.26 17.35 8.32
C PHE A 148 -15.64 17.88 9.61
N ASN A 149 -15.87 19.16 9.89
CA ASN A 149 -15.38 19.84 11.09
C ASN A 149 -16.52 20.58 11.81
N ASN A 150 -17.69 19.94 11.92
CA ASN A 150 -18.94 20.54 12.41
C ASN A 150 -19.43 21.72 11.55
N ASP A 151 -19.10 21.70 10.26
CA ASP A 151 -19.39 22.73 9.26
C ASP A 151 -20.31 22.21 8.14
N GLY A 152 -20.78 20.97 8.23
CA GLY A 152 -21.57 20.30 7.19
C GLY A 152 -20.76 19.85 5.97
N ASN A 153 -19.43 19.97 6.00
CA ASN A 153 -18.58 19.55 4.89
C ASN A 153 -18.35 18.03 4.91
N HIS A 154 -19.26 17.29 4.27
CA HIS A 154 -19.15 15.84 4.11
C HIS A 154 -18.27 15.41 2.91
N THR A 155 -17.38 16.29 2.41
CA THR A 155 -16.49 15.92 1.33
C THR A 155 -15.51 14.83 1.80
N LEU A 156 -15.30 13.81 0.96
CA LEU A 156 -14.32 12.76 1.21
C LEU A 156 -12.93 13.35 1.50
N ALA A 157 -12.31 12.88 2.58
CA ALA A 157 -10.95 13.23 2.94
C ALA A 157 -9.98 12.45 2.06
N VAL A 158 -9.10 13.15 1.35
CA VAL A 158 -8.14 12.54 0.42
C VAL A 158 -6.73 12.52 1.00
N ASN A 159 -6.44 13.47 1.88
CA ASN A 159 -5.16 13.56 2.56
C ASN A 159 -5.29 13.22 4.06
N PRO A 160 -4.21 12.75 4.71
CA PRO A 160 -4.23 12.46 6.14
C PRO A 160 -4.64 13.66 7.02
N GLU A 161 -4.23 14.88 6.65
CA GLU A 161 -4.58 16.12 7.34
C GLU A 161 -6.08 16.48 7.26
N ASP A 162 -6.78 15.89 6.30
CA ASP A 162 -8.20 16.12 6.05
C ASP A 162 -9.10 15.13 6.81
N LEU A 163 -8.52 14.10 7.44
CA LEU A 163 -9.23 13.05 8.17
C LEU A 163 -9.80 13.60 9.49
N LYS A 164 -11.09 13.95 9.51
CA LYS A 164 -11.73 14.57 10.68
C LYS A 164 -12.98 13.86 11.20
N ALA A 165 -13.68 13.12 10.35
CA ALA A 165 -14.86 12.36 10.76
C ALA A 165 -15.14 11.17 9.84
N ILE A 166 -15.84 10.16 10.37
CA ILE A 166 -16.50 9.13 9.55
C ILE A 166 -17.87 9.70 9.19
N THR A 167 -18.10 10.02 7.91
CA THR A 167 -19.44 10.37 7.42
C THR A 167 -20.21 9.11 7.10
N LEU A 168 -21.47 9.06 7.55
CA LEU A 168 -22.49 8.11 7.11
C LEU A 168 -23.46 8.85 6.20
N SER A 169 -23.42 8.52 4.91
CA SER A 169 -24.36 8.98 3.88
C SER A 169 -25.47 7.93 3.76
N TYR A 170 -26.73 8.31 3.89
CA TYR A 170 -27.85 7.39 3.92
C TYR A 170 -28.97 7.81 2.97
N HIS A 171 -29.76 6.83 2.53
CA HIS A 171 -31.02 7.05 1.83
C HIS A 171 -32.03 5.96 2.21
N PHE A 172 -33.21 6.38 2.69
CA PHE A 172 -34.33 5.52 3.02
C PHE A 172 -35.43 5.62 1.95
N ASN A 173 -36.14 4.52 1.68
CA ASN A 173 -37.17 4.45 0.63
C ASN A 173 -38.36 5.43 0.84
N ASP A 174 -38.49 6.05 2.02
CA ASP A 174 -39.47 7.11 2.29
C ASP A 174 -38.98 8.53 1.91
N ALA A 175 -37.94 8.61 1.06
CA ALA A 175 -37.34 9.81 0.48
C ALA A 175 -36.49 10.67 1.44
N GLU A 176 -36.14 10.14 2.62
CA GLU A 176 -35.16 10.77 3.49
C GLU A 176 -33.74 10.37 3.05
N GLU A 177 -33.02 11.32 2.46
CA GLU A 177 -31.60 11.22 2.10
C GLU A 177 -30.81 12.26 2.89
N GLY A 178 -29.65 11.89 3.40
CA GLY A 178 -28.83 12.82 4.16
C GLY A 178 -27.43 12.30 4.47
N ASN A 179 -26.72 13.11 5.26
CA ASN A 179 -25.43 12.76 5.83
C ASN A 179 -25.45 13.10 7.32
N ILE A 180 -24.82 12.25 8.12
CA ILE A 180 -24.41 12.54 9.49
C ILE A 180 -22.94 12.17 9.63
N ALA A 181 -22.23 12.76 10.58
CA ALA A 181 -20.82 12.51 10.78
C ALA A 181 -20.50 12.16 12.22
N LEU A 182 -19.56 11.23 12.39
CA LEU A 182 -18.93 10.85 13.64
C LEU A 182 -17.54 11.49 13.70
N PRO A 183 -17.39 12.66 14.35
CA PRO A 183 -16.11 13.36 14.41
C PRO A 183 -15.11 12.60 15.28
N TYR A 184 -13.84 12.67 14.90
CA TYR A 184 -12.75 12.13 15.69
C TYR A 184 -11.53 13.06 15.68
N VAL A 185 -10.64 12.87 16.65
CA VAL A 185 -9.37 13.59 16.75
C VAL A 185 -8.23 12.61 17.01
N PHE A 186 -7.07 12.88 16.42
CA PHE A 186 -5.83 12.15 16.70
C PHE A 186 -5.08 12.86 17.83
N GLU A 187 -4.84 12.17 18.94
CA GLU A 187 -4.13 12.68 20.12
C GLU A 187 -3.13 11.64 20.62
N ASN A 188 -1.83 11.96 20.62
CA ASN A 188 -0.76 11.09 21.13
C ASN A 188 -0.86 9.64 20.60
N GLU A 189 -1.00 9.46 19.28
CA GLU A 189 -1.18 8.17 18.61
C GLU A 189 -2.51 7.45 18.88
N ASN A 190 -3.41 8.04 19.68
CA ASN A 190 -4.76 7.53 19.91
C ASN A 190 -5.81 8.30 19.09
N VAL A 191 -6.96 7.66 18.86
CA VAL A 191 -8.13 8.26 18.20
C VAL A 191 -9.27 8.38 19.20
N THR A 192 -9.81 9.59 19.35
CA THR A 192 -10.98 9.85 20.22
C THR A 192 -12.19 10.21 19.36
N PHE A 193 -13.28 9.44 19.48
CA PHE A 193 -14.54 9.66 18.78
C PHE A 193 -15.50 10.49 19.63
N LYS A 194 -16.19 11.47 19.02
CA LYS A 194 -17.07 12.43 19.73
C LYS A 194 -18.56 12.06 19.72
N GLY A 195 -18.94 11.01 19.00
CA GLY A 195 -20.36 10.70 18.75
C GLY A 195 -20.96 11.55 17.62
N PHE A 196 -22.11 11.14 17.09
CA PHE A 196 -22.93 11.92 16.17
C PHE A 196 -23.57 13.08 16.93
N ALA A 197 -23.46 14.30 16.40
CA ALA A 197 -23.96 15.51 17.06
C ALA A 197 -25.50 15.53 17.14
N GLU A 198 -26.16 14.84 16.21
CA GLU A 198 -27.60 14.70 16.12
C GLU A 198 -28.18 13.75 17.18
N PHE A 199 -27.34 12.96 17.86
CA PHE A 199 -27.75 11.94 18.81
C PHE A 199 -27.39 12.34 20.24
N SER A 200 -28.24 11.95 21.19
CA SER A 200 -27.97 12.05 22.63
C SER A 200 -26.77 11.20 23.05
N HIS A 201 -26.31 11.39 24.29
CA HIS A 201 -25.21 10.60 24.83
C HIS A 201 -25.60 9.11 24.93
N GLU A 202 -26.83 8.81 25.35
CA GLU A 202 -27.34 7.44 25.45
C GLU A 202 -27.45 6.75 24.09
N GLU A 203 -27.94 7.46 23.07
CA GLU A 203 -28.06 6.95 21.70
C GLU A 203 -26.68 6.67 21.08
N ASN A 204 -25.72 7.58 21.28
CA ASN A 204 -24.34 7.35 20.87
C ASN A 204 -23.73 6.14 21.60
N ASN A 205 -23.94 6.03 22.92
CA ASN A 205 -23.43 4.91 23.69
C ASN A 205 -24.02 3.56 23.22
N GLU A 206 -25.29 3.52 22.82
CA GLU A 206 -25.89 2.29 22.29
C GLU A 206 -25.21 1.84 20.98
N ILE A 207 -24.93 2.76 20.06
CA ILE A 207 -24.20 2.44 18.82
C ILE A 207 -22.76 2.03 19.14
N MET A 208 -22.04 2.87 19.89
CA MET A 208 -20.60 2.70 20.13
C MET A 208 -20.26 1.48 20.99
N ASN A 209 -21.18 1.01 21.83
CA ASN A 209 -21.02 -0.22 22.61
C ASN A 209 -21.42 -1.50 21.86
N THR A 210 -21.76 -1.41 20.58
CA THR A 210 -22.04 -2.59 19.75
C THR A 210 -20.79 -3.47 19.70
N GLN A 211 -20.92 -4.73 20.14
CA GLN A 211 -19.84 -5.71 20.05
C GLN A 211 -19.93 -6.46 18.72
N LEU A 212 -18.87 -6.36 17.91
CA LEU A 212 -18.75 -7.16 16.70
C LEU A 212 -18.57 -8.63 17.06
N VAL A 213 -19.27 -9.50 16.34
CA VAL A 213 -19.21 -10.95 16.50
C VAL A 213 -17.93 -11.47 15.85
N ASP A 214 -17.11 -12.14 16.64
CA ASP A 214 -15.87 -12.74 16.14
C ASP A 214 -16.16 -13.82 15.09
N GLY A 215 -15.36 -13.85 14.01
CA GLY A 215 -15.53 -14.75 12.88
C GLY A 215 -16.76 -14.52 11.98
N LYS A 216 -17.63 -13.55 12.27
CA LYS A 216 -18.76 -13.19 11.38
C LYS A 216 -18.23 -12.51 10.12
N ASP A 217 -18.70 -12.97 8.95
CA ASP A 217 -18.52 -12.25 7.71
C ASP A 217 -19.52 -11.10 7.63
N TYR A 218 -19.04 -9.88 7.85
CA TYR A 218 -19.86 -8.66 7.78
C TYR A 218 -20.13 -8.23 6.33
N PHE A 219 -19.35 -8.69 5.35
CA PHE A 219 -19.47 -8.27 3.96
C PHE A 219 -19.81 -9.47 3.10
N THR A 220 -21.05 -9.94 3.18
CA THR A 220 -21.55 -11.06 2.37
C THR A 220 -21.69 -10.70 0.90
N ASN A 221 -21.85 -9.40 0.58
CA ASN A 221 -21.84 -8.90 -0.79
C ASN A 221 -20.49 -8.24 -1.09
N ARG A 222 -19.79 -8.72 -2.11
CA ARG A 222 -18.46 -8.22 -2.48
C ARG A 222 -18.36 -8.08 -3.98
N GLU A 223 -17.83 -6.95 -4.43
CA GLU A 223 -17.46 -6.76 -5.83
C GLU A 223 -15.94 -6.72 -5.96
N GLU A 224 -15.40 -7.59 -6.81
CA GLU A 224 -13.96 -7.69 -7.04
C GLU A 224 -13.47 -6.52 -7.89
N ILE A 225 -12.48 -5.78 -7.38
CA ILE A 225 -11.68 -4.87 -8.18
C ILE A 225 -10.70 -5.73 -8.98
N LYS A 226 -10.83 -5.68 -10.31
CA LYS A 226 -9.95 -6.34 -11.26
C LYS A 226 -9.17 -5.30 -12.03
N SER A 227 -7.90 -5.60 -12.27
CA SER A 227 -7.09 -4.84 -13.20
C SER A 227 -7.71 -4.89 -14.62
N PRO A 228 -7.85 -3.75 -15.31
CA PRO A 228 -8.18 -3.73 -16.72
C PRO A 228 -7.16 -4.53 -17.55
N GLU A 229 -7.66 -5.48 -18.33
CA GLU A 229 -6.85 -6.39 -19.15
C GLU A 229 -7.41 -6.49 -20.57
N SER A 230 -6.53 -6.60 -21.56
CA SER A 230 -6.86 -6.89 -22.95
C SER A 230 -5.73 -7.65 -23.64
N THR A 231 -6.00 -8.32 -24.76
CA THR A 231 -4.95 -8.92 -25.60
C THR A 231 -4.89 -8.18 -26.92
N ASN A 232 -3.69 -7.75 -27.33
CA ASN A 232 -3.52 -7.01 -28.57
C ASN A 232 -3.31 -7.92 -29.79
N ASN A 233 -3.19 -7.34 -30.98
CA ASN A 233 -3.04 -8.08 -32.24
C ASN A 233 -1.74 -8.90 -32.32
N ALA A 234 -0.72 -8.59 -31.52
CA ALA A 234 0.52 -9.35 -31.43
C ALA A 234 0.43 -10.54 -30.44
N GLY A 235 -0.74 -10.75 -29.82
CA GLY A 235 -0.96 -11.79 -28.81
C GLY A 235 -0.37 -11.44 -27.45
N ILE A 236 -0.04 -10.17 -27.21
CA ILE A 236 0.52 -9.68 -25.94
C ILE A 236 -0.64 -9.29 -25.02
N ILE A 237 -0.60 -9.77 -23.77
CA ILE A 237 -1.53 -9.37 -22.72
C ILE A 237 -1.14 -7.98 -22.23
N MET A 238 -2.06 -7.02 -22.34
CA MET A 238 -1.93 -5.66 -21.86
C MET A 238 -2.74 -5.52 -20.58
N LYS A 239 -2.07 -5.27 -19.46
CA LYS A 239 -2.68 -5.16 -18.14
C LYS A 239 -2.37 -3.80 -17.51
N LYS A 240 -3.28 -3.27 -16.68
CA LYS A 240 -3.07 -2.00 -15.97
C LYS A 240 -2.67 -2.22 -14.51
N SER A 241 -1.78 -1.40 -14.02
CA SER A 241 -1.40 -1.34 -12.61
C SER A 241 -1.36 0.11 -12.17
N ASN A 242 -1.61 0.39 -10.89
CA ASN A 242 -1.60 1.78 -10.40
C ASN A 242 -1.00 1.94 -8.99
N VAL A 243 -0.38 0.87 -8.48
CA VAL A 243 0.24 0.84 -7.14
C VAL A 243 1.77 0.95 -7.19
N HIS A 244 2.37 0.83 -8.37
CA HIS A 244 3.83 0.76 -8.53
C HIS A 244 4.50 2.12 -8.46
N SER A 245 5.75 2.13 -8.00
CA SER A 245 6.61 3.32 -7.94
C SER A 245 8.09 2.97 -8.09
N LEU A 246 8.92 3.98 -8.38
CA LEU A 246 10.37 3.83 -8.56
C LEU A 246 11.18 3.85 -7.24
N ALA A 247 10.52 3.90 -6.08
CA ALA A 247 11.20 4.09 -4.80
C ALA A 247 12.24 3.00 -4.50
N ASN A 248 11.94 1.75 -4.87
CA ASN A 248 12.87 0.63 -4.66
C ASN A 248 14.12 0.73 -5.55
N MET A 249 13.98 1.17 -6.81
CA MET A 249 15.14 1.42 -7.68
C MET A 249 16.07 2.46 -7.07
N TRP A 250 15.50 3.56 -6.56
CA TRP A 250 16.28 4.60 -5.90
C TRP A 250 16.90 4.15 -4.56
N GLY A 251 16.20 3.33 -3.79
CA GLY A 251 16.79 2.63 -2.63
C GLY A 251 17.94 1.68 -3.03
N GLY A 252 17.85 1.04 -4.20
CA GLY A 252 18.92 0.26 -4.80
C GLY A 252 20.16 1.08 -5.16
N ILE A 253 19.97 2.26 -5.75
CA ILE A 253 21.06 3.18 -6.14
C ILE A 253 21.70 3.86 -4.93
N PHE A 254 20.90 4.49 -4.07
CA PHE A 254 21.40 5.34 -2.97
C PHE A 254 21.58 4.60 -1.65
N GLY A 255 21.22 3.32 -1.58
CA GLY A 255 21.12 2.56 -0.34
C GLY A 255 19.81 2.86 0.39
N PHE A 256 19.04 1.83 0.77
CA PHE A 256 17.68 2.04 1.33
C PHE A 256 17.68 2.92 2.58
N GLN A 257 18.56 2.64 3.53
CA GLN A 257 18.67 3.41 4.77
C GLN A 257 19.03 4.88 4.49
N ASN A 258 19.96 5.09 3.56
CA ASN A 258 20.48 6.41 3.22
C ASN A 258 19.43 7.22 2.44
N PHE A 259 18.74 6.61 1.48
CA PHE A 259 17.67 7.24 0.74
C PHE A 259 16.49 7.67 1.63
N GLN A 260 16.15 6.85 2.64
CA GLN A 260 15.07 7.17 3.58
C GLN A 260 15.45 8.24 4.61
N THR A 261 16.72 8.35 4.99
CA THR A 261 17.15 9.24 6.10
C THR A 261 17.80 10.54 5.64
N GLN A 262 18.30 10.62 4.41
CA GLN A 262 19.02 11.78 3.92
C GLN A 262 18.26 12.50 2.80
N GLU A 263 17.67 13.64 3.12
CA GLU A 263 16.91 14.49 2.18
C GLU A 263 17.73 14.96 0.97
N LYS A 264 19.06 14.92 1.05
CA LYS A 264 19.94 15.34 -0.06
C LYS A 264 19.69 14.53 -1.34
N TYR A 265 19.36 13.24 -1.24
CA TYR A 265 19.15 12.39 -2.41
C TYR A 265 17.84 12.69 -3.10
N SER A 266 16.76 12.83 -2.34
CA SER A 266 15.46 13.22 -2.89
C SER A 266 15.55 14.61 -3.51
N LYS A 267 16.17 15.57 -2.81
CA LYS A 267 16.42 16.92 -3.31
C LYS A 267 17.22 16.90 -4.62
N TYR A 268 18.27 16.10 -4.70
CA TYR A 268 19.06 15.95 -5.93
C TYR A 268 18.20 15.47 -7.12
N LEU A 269 17.34 14.47 -6.92
CA LEU A 269 16.43 14.00 -7.97
C LEU A 269 15.45 15.09 -8.41
N VAL A 270 14.88 15.84 -7.46
CA VAL A 270 13.95 16.95 -7.77
C VAL A 270 14.65 18.03 -8.59
N GLU A 271 15.82 18.48 -8.15
CA GLU A 271 16.60 19.53 -8.80
C GLU A 271 17.07 19.09 -10.19
N THR A 272 17.50 17.84 -10.34
CA THR A 272 17.91 17.26 -11.62
C THR A 272 16.73 17.18 -12.59
N MET A 273 15.55 16.75 -12.11
CA MET A 273 14.35 16.68 -12.93
C MET A 273 13.90 18.08 -13.39
N ALA A 274 13.92 19.06 -12.48
CA ALA A 274 13.62 20.46 -12.81
C ALA A 274 14.59 21.02 -13.85
N LEU A 275 15.91 20.78 -13.67
CA LEU A 275 16.94 21.17 -14.64
C LEU A 275 16.69 20.56 -16.03
N CYS A 276 16.34 19.28 -16.08
CA CYS A 276 16.08 18.58 -17.34
C CYS A 276 14.85 19.13 -18.07
N GLY A 277 13.87 19.68 -17.33
CA GLY A 277 12.69 20.35 -17.88
C GLY A 277 12.93 21.73 -18.49
N VAL A 278 14.08 22.38 -18.22
CA VAL A 278 14.39 23.70 -18.79
C VAL A 278 14.89 23.55 -20.24
N ALA A 279 14.21 24.22 -21.19
CA ALA A 279 14.53 24.13 -22.62
C ALA A 279 15.90 24.74 -22.98
N ASP A 280 16.27 25.85 -22.34
CA ASP A 280 17.49 26.61 -22.66
C ASP A 280 18.79 26.00 -22.08
N VAL A 281 18.68 24.96 -21.25
CA VAL A 281 19.84 24.27 -20.69
C VAL A 281 20.33 23.24 -21.70
N SER A 282 21.62 23.29 -22.04
CA SER A 282 22.23 22.40 -23.03
C SER A 282 22.21 20.93 -22.56
N ALA A 283 22.24 20.00 -23.53
CA ALA A 283 22.33 18.57 -23.24
C ALA A 283 23.59 18.23 -22.43
N ASP A 284 24.73 18.86 -22.73
CA ASP A 284 25.98 18.68 -21.99
C ASP A 284 25.87 19.11 -20.53
N GLU A 285 25.11 20.17 -20.24
CA GLU A 285 24.89 20.61 -18.87
C GLU A 285 23.98 19.63 -18.12
N LYS A 286 22.90 19.16 -18.75
CA LYS A 286 22.01 18.13 -18.17
C LYS A 286 22.78 16.83 -17.90
N ALA A 287 23.64 16.42 -18.83
CA ALA A 287 24.44 15.21 -18.74
C ALA A 287 25.36 15.19 -17.52
N LYS A 288 25.84 16.34 -17.03
CA LYS A 288 26.64 16.39 -15.78
C LYS A 288 25.89 15.87 -14.55
N HIS A 289 24.56 15.91 -14.59
CA HIS A 289 23.70 15.48 -13.49
C HIS A 289 23.07 14.10 -13.71
N THR A 290 23.10 13.60 -14.94
CA THR A 290 22.40 12.37 -15.32
C THR A 290 23.31 11.28 -15.88
N GLU A 291 24.48 11.60 -16.43
CA GLU A 291 25.39 10.64 -17.06
C GLU A 291 26.58 10.34 -16.15
N PHE A 292 26.58 9.16 -15.54
CA PHE A 292 27.71 8.62 -14.80
C PHE A 292 28.39 7.50 -15.59
N LYS A 293 29.52 7.03 -15.06
CA LYS A 293 30.39 6.06 -15.75
C LYS A 293 29.62 4.80 -16.19
N ASP A 294 28.89 4.20 -15.27
CA ASP A 294 28.21 2.91 -15.48
C ASP A 294 26.68 3.01 -15.28
N ILE A 295 26.18 4.19 -14.91
CA ILE A 295 24.77 4.44 -14.63
C ILE A 295 24.34 5.73 -15.33
N THR A 296 23.14 5.74 -15.88
CA THR A 296 22.47 6.93 -16.40
C THR A 296 21.18 7.15 -15.62
N PHE A 297 20.87 8.39 -15.25
CA PHE A 297 19.54 8.76 -14.77
C PHE A 297 18.71 9.25 -15.97
N ARG A 298 17.86 8.38 -16.52
CA ARG A 298 17.01 8.75 -17.65
C ARG A 298 15.88 9.63 -17.14
N THR A 299 15.61 10.70 -17.88
CA THR A 299 14.51 11.61 -17.60
C THR A 299 13.51 11.55 -18.74
N VAL A 300 12.23 11.55 -18.40
CA VAL A 300 11.14 11.76 -19.35
C VAL A 300 10.45 13.05 -18.89
N VAL A 301 10.49 14.07 -19.73
CA VAL A 301 9.83 15.36 -19.50
C VAL A 301 8.70 15.51 -20.51
N SER A 302 7.49 15.77 -20.03
CA SER A 302 6.34 16.13 -20.86
C SER A 302 5.42 17.09 -20.11
N ASP A 303 4.47 17.72 -20.81
CA ASP A 303 3.57 18.70 -20.21
C ASP A 303 2.79 18.12 -19.01
N ASP A 304 2.37 16.86 -19.11
CA ASP A 304 1.50 16.21 -18.12
C ASP A 304 2.25 15.23 -17.19
N PHE A 305 3.43 14.74 -17.60
CA PHE A 305 4.19 13.74 -16.84
C PHE A 305 5.69 13.97 -16.87
N ASN A 306 6.31 13.92 -15.69
CA ASN A 306 7.74 14.00 -15.50
C ASN A 306 8.21 12.86 -14.61
N THR A 307 9.23 12.13 -15.04
CA THR A 307 9.84 11.05 -14.25
C THR A 307 11.34 10.99 -14.48
N ILE A 308 12.03 10.42 -13.49
CA ILE A 308 13.44 10.12 -13.53
C ILE A 308 13.65 8.72 -12.95
N TYR A 309 14.42 7.89 -13.64
CA TYR A 309 14.76 6.54 -13.18
C TYR A 309 16.21 6.19 -13.55
N PRO A 310 16.88 5.34 -12.75
CA PRO A 310 18.22 4.90 -13.04
C PRO A 310 18.23 3.79 -14.11
N GLU A 311 19.27 3.78 -14.94
CA GLU A 311 19.61 2.76 -15.92
C GLU A 311 21.07 2.34 -15.70
N VAL A 312 21.32 1.03 -15.55
CA VAL A 312 22.68 0.47 -15.51
C VAL A 312 23.09 0.11 -16.93
N LYS A 313 24.26 0.62 -17.35
CA LYS A 313 24.84 0.39 -18.67
C LYS A 313 25.34 -1.04 -18.76
N THR A 314 25.00 -1.73 -19.84
CA THR A 314 25.39 -3.11 -20.12
C THR A 314 25.47 -3.33 -21.63
N ASP A 315 26.28 -4.31 -22.03
CA ASP A 315 26.35 -4.85 -23.39
C ASP A 315 25.76 -6.27 -23.50
N PHE A 316 25.21 -6.82 -22.40
CA PHE A 316 24.57 -8.13 -22.42
C PHE A 316 23.19 -8.04 -23.09
N SER A 317 23.04 -8.72 -24.22
CA SER A 317 21.79 -8.83 -24.97
C SER A 317 21.13 -10.20 -24.85
N LEU A 318 19.81 -10.21 -24.91
CA LEU A 318 18.96 -11.37 -24.75
C LEU A 318 17.83 -11.38 -25.77
N ASP A 319 17.70 -12.48 -26.53
CA ASP A 319 16.50 -12.76 -27.31
C ASP A 319 15.31 -12.98 -26.35
N PHE A 320 14.28 -12.18 -26.50
CA PHE A 320 13.14 -12.12 -25.59
C PHE A 320 11.81 -12.18 -26.36
N GLU A 321 10.90 -13.03 -25.88
CA GLU A 321 9.54 -13.10 -26.38
C GLU A 321 8.55 -12.52 -25.35
N THR A 322 8.05 -11.31 -25.63
CA THR A 322 7.04 -10.61 -24.83
C THR A 322 5.73 -11.40 -24.81
N LYS A 323 5.22 -11.63 -23.59
CA LYS A 323 3.91 -12.26 -23.35
C LYS A 323 2.93 -11.31 -22.68
N GLU A 324 3.41 -10.45 -21.78
CA GLU A 324 2.60 -9.53 -21.01
C GLU A 324 3.31 -8.18 -20.83
N ILE A 325 2.54 -7.10 -20.86
CA ILE A 325 2.98 -5.75 -20.52
C ILE A 325 2.00 -5.18 -19.49
N ARG A 326 2.54 -4.81 -18.33
CA ARG A 326 1.81 -4.17 -17.24
C ARG A 326 2.08 -2.68 -17.24
N GLU A 327 1.20 -1.89 -17.83
CA GLU A 327 1.34 -0.43 -17.88
C GLU A 327 0.91 0.20 -16.56
N TRP A 328 1.65 1.23 -16.16
CA TRP A 328 1.39 1.96 -14.91
C TRP A 328 0.46 3.15 -15.20
N GLU A 329 -0.81 3.02 -14.84
CA GLU A 329 -1.83 4.06 -15.03
C GLU A 329 -1.51 5.32 -14.22
N ASN A 330 -0.94 5.14 -13.03
CA ASN A 330 -0.47 6.21 -12.16
C ASN A 330 0.76 6.98 -12.71
N ALA A 331 1.32 6.52 -13.83
CA ALA A 331 2.39 7.11 -14.61
C ALA A 331 1.97 7.31 -16.09
N GLU A 332 0.68 7.57 -16.34
CA GLU A 332 0.11 7.82 -17.68
C GLU A 332 0.41 6.74 -18.72
N ASN A 333 0.64 5.50 -18.28
CA ASN A 333 1.07 4.39 -19.13
C ASN A 333 2.41 4.65 -19.86
N LYS A 334 3.24 5.55 -19.33
CA LYS A 334 4.60 5.84 -19.80
C LYS A 334 5.64 4.94 -19.14
N GLU A 335 5.30 4.33 -18.00
CA GLU A 335 6.10 3.29 -17.35
C GLU A 335 5.36 1.95 -17.41
N ALA A 336 6.13 0.86 -17.43
CA ALA A 336 5.58 -0.49 -17.49
C ALA A 336 6.54 -1.51 -16.87
N ILE A 337 6.03 -2.73 -16.60
CA ILE A 337 6.83 -3.95 -16.42
C ILE A 337 6.51 -4.88 -17.58
N VAL A 338 7.54 -5.42 -18.23
CA VAL A 338 7.42 -6.32 -19.37
C VAL A 338 7.79 -7.74 -18.94
N GLY A 339 6.91 -8.69 -19.23
CA GLY A 339 7.03 -10.10 -18.87
C GLY A 339 7.00 -11.01 -20.08
N GLY A 340 7.82 -12.08 -20.05
CA GLY A 340 7.94 -12.97 -21.19
C GLY A 340 9.01 -14.04 -21.02
N LEU A 341 9.48 -14.58 -22.14
CA LEU A 341 10.42 -15.69 -22.20
C LEU A 341 11.78 -15.23 -22.74
N GLY A 342 12.85 -15.45 -21.97
CA GLY A 342 14.23 -15.33 -22.45
C GLY A 342 14.66 -16.61 -23.15
N ARG A 343 15.15 -16.48 -24.39
CA ARG A 343 15.66 -17.58 -25.24
C ARG A 343 14.72 -18.80 -25.34
N ASP A 344 13.41 -18.56 -25.25
CA ASP A 344 12.37 -19.61 -25.22
C ASP A 344 12.59 -20.68 -24.13
N ALA A 345 13.26 -20.32 -23.03
CA ALA A 345 13.73 -21.28 -22.03
C ALA A 345 13.37 -20.91 -20.59
N PHE A 346 13.32 -19.61 -20.25
CA PHE A 346 13.05 -19.16 -18.89
C PHE A 346 12.17 -17.92 -18.86
N GLY A 347 11.30 -17.82 -17.86
CA GLY A 347 10.42 -16.66 -17.68
C GLY A 347 11.13 -15.52 -16.96
N LEU A 348 11.02 -14.30 -17.45
CA LEU A 348 11.59 -13.12 -16.80
C LEU A 348 10.66 -11.91 -16.93
N TRP A 349 10.82 -11.00 -15.98
CA TRP A 349 10.14 -9.72 -15.92
C TRP A 349 11.18 -8.63 -15.73
N PHE A 350 11.02 -7.49 -16.39
CA PHE A 350 11.94 -6.37 -16.26
C PHE A 350 11.23 -5.02 -16.40
N PHE A 351 11.87 -3.99 -15.88
CA PHE A 351 11.51 -2.59 -16.13
C PHE A 351 12.16 -2.08 -17.43
N PRO A 352 11.41 -1.88 -18.53
CA PRO A 352 11.92 -1.27 -19.75
C PRO A 352 12.32 0.20 -19.53
N THR A 353 13.61 0.51 -19.57
CA THR A 353 14.11 1.88 -19.39
C THR A 353 13.85 2.77 -20.59
N ASP A 354 13.48 2.22 -21.74
CA ASP A 354 13.17 2.90 -23.01
C ASP A 354 11.72 2.74 -23.46
N TYR A 355 10.81 2.37 -22.53
CA TYR A 355 9.43 2.06 -22.87
C TYR A 355 8.71 3.22 -23.54
N VAL A 356 8.89 4.46 -23.07
CA VAL A 356 8.22 5.63 -23.63
C VAL A 356 8.61 5.84 -25.09
N GLU A 357 9.89 5.75 -25.39
CA GLU A 357 10.43 5.96 -26.73
C GLU A 357 10.05 4.83 -27.68
N ASN A 358 10.04 3.59 -27.20
CA ASN A 358 9.83 2.41 -28.02
C ASN A 358 8.47 1.71 -27.77
N LYS A 359 7.50 2.44 -27.20
CA LYS A 359 6.19 1.90 -26.78
C LYS A 359 5.49 1.10 -27.89
N THR A 360 5.44 1.68 -29.08
CA THR A 360 4.81 1.03 -30.24
C THR A 360 5.50 -0.29 -30.58
N GLN A 361 6.83 -0.34 -30.49
CA GLN A 361 7.60 -1.54 -30.79
C GLN A 361 7.33 -2.63 -29.75
N TYR A 362 7.39 -2.31 -28.46
CA TYR A 362 7.03 -3.24 -27.38
C TYR A 362 5.62 -3.82 -27.55
N GLN A 363 4.65 -3.00 -27.97
CA GLN A 363 3.26 -3.42 -28.10
C GLN A 363 2.95 -4.19 -29.40
N THR A 364 3.75 -4.03 -30.45
CA THR A 364 3.44 -4.63 -31.77
C THR A 364 4.38 -5.77 -32.16
N GLN A 365 5.55 -5.87 -31.54
CA GLN A 365 6.52 -6.93 -31.77
C GLN A 365 6.65 -7.79 -30.52
N ASN A 366 6.27 -9.06 -30.63
CA ASN A 366 6.41 -9.99 -29.52
C ASN A 366 7.83 -10.57 -29.41
N LYS A 367 8.67 -10.52 -30.45
CA LYS A 367 10.07 -10.96 -30.41
C LYS A 367 11.00 -9.76 -30.51
N LEU A 368 11.80 -9.57 -29.47
CA LEU A 368 12.69 -8.42 -29.30
C LEU A 368 14.07 -8.93 -28.87
N ASN A 369 15.11 -8.16 -29.18
CA ASN A 369 16.42 -8.33 -28.55
C ASN A 369 16.57 -7.22 -27.50
N ILE A 370 16.84 -7.60 -26.26
CA ILE A 370 16.83 -6.71 -25.10
C ILE A 370 18.21 -6.69 -24.47
N ASN A 371 18.80 -5.50 -24.31
CA ASN A 371 19.92 -5.30 -23.40
C ASN A 371 19.40 -5.33 -21.98
N MET A 372 20.00 -6.14 -21.11
CA MET A 372 19.46 -6.39 -19.78
C MET A 372 20.51 -6.25 -18.68
N SER A 373 20.16 -5.49 -17.66
CA SER A 373 20.96 -5.26 -16.46
C SER A 373 20.11 -5.35 -15.20
N GLY A 374 20.72 -5.17 -14.03
CA GLY A 374 20.01 -5.23 -12.75
C GLY A 374 20.42 -4.13 -11.77
N ILE A 375 19.52 -3.82 -10.83
CA ILE A 375 19.81 -3.02 -9.65
C ILE A 375 19.57 -3.89 -8.43
N ILE A 376 20.62 -4.18 -7.69
CA ILE A 376 20.59 -5.05 -6.51
C ILE A 376 20.11 -4.25 -5.29
N PHE A 377 19.03 -4.73 -4.70
CA PHE A 377 18.41 -4.15 -3.50
C PHE A 377 19.08 -4.61 -2.22
N VAL A 378 19.54 -5.86 -2.21
CA VAL A 378 20.29 -6.45 -1.11
C VAL A 378 21.22 -7.51 -1.67
N LEU A 379 22.46 -7.53 -1.20
CA LEU A 379 23.44 -8.54 -1.55
C LEU A 379 24.01 -9.18 -0.28
N ASP A 380 23.92 -10.50 -0.21
CA ASP A 380 24.42 -11.32 0.88
C ASP A 380 25.32 -12.45 0.34
N LEU A 381 26.10 -13.07 1.23
CA LEU A 381 26.84 -14.28 0.90
C LEU A 381 25.86 -15.46 0.87
N HIS A 382 25.90 -16.24 -0.21
CA HIS A 382 25.15 -17.48 -0.23
C HIS A 382 25.83 -18.50 0.69
N GLN A 383 25.09 -19.02 1.66
CA GLN A 383 25.51 -20.17 2.45
C GLN A 383 24.87 -21.41 1.84
N SER A 384 25.69 -22.38 1.45
CA SER A 384 25.20 -23.66 0.96
C SER A 384 24.27 -24.30 1.98
N PHE A 385 23.16 -24.85 1.50
CA PHE A 385 22.20 -25.56 2.33
C PHE A 385 21.84 -26.90 1.71
N ASP A 386 21.39 -27.82 2.55
CA ASP A 386 20.88 -29.11 2.09
C ASP A 386 19.42 -28.92 1.65
N LEU A 387 19.07 -29.40 0.45
CA LEU A 387 17.69 -29.47 0.00
C LEU A 387 16.89 -30.46 0.87
N PRO A 388 15.54 -30.37 0.90
CA PRO A 388 14.70 -31.25 1.74
C PRO A 388 14.88 -32.75 1.49
N ASP A 389 15.39 -33.12 0.31
CA ASP A 389 15.72 -34.50 -0.08
C ASP A 389 17.15 -34.93 0.28
N GLY A 390 17.92 -34.06 0.94
CA GLY A 390 19.31 -34.28 1.34
C GLY A 390 20.34 -33.95 0.26
N THR A 391 19.91 -33.43 -0.91
CA THR A 391 20.82 -33.01 -1.97
C THR A 391 21.54 -31.73 -1.59
N LYS A 392 22.87 -31.72 -1.65
CA LYS A 392 23.66 -30.50 -1.41
C LYS A 392 23.62 -29.60 -2.62
N THR A 393 23.36 -28.31 -2.43
CA THR A 393 23.56 -27.31 -3.48
C THR A 393 25.05 -27.22 -3.81
N ASP A 394 25.41 -27.43 -5.08
CA ASP A 394 26.79 -27.33 -5.58
C ASP A 394 27.34 -25.90 -5.49
N GLU A 395 28.66 -25.73 -5.47
CA GLU A 395 29.37 -24.44 -5.53
C GLU A 395 29.13 -23.70 -6.86
N GLU A 396 28.61 -24.39 -7.88
CA GLU A 396 28.20 -23.82 -9.17
C GLU A 396 26.68 -23.59 -9.28
N PHE A 397 25.93 -23.87 -8.21
CA PHE A 397 24.49 -23.67 -8.20
C PHE A 397 24.15 -22.19 -8.39
N THR A 398 23.32 -21.90 -9.38
CA THR A 398 22.73 -20.59 -9.64
C THR A 398 21.24 -20.76 -9.86
N ALA A 399 20.47 -19.78 -9.41
CA ALA A 399 19.03 -19.77 -9.56
C ALA A 399 18.51 -18.34 -9.48
N TYR A 400 17.35 -18.11 -10.07
CA TYR A 400 16.53 -16.97 -9.72
C TYR A 400 15.06 -17.37 -9.75
N LYS A 401 14.23 -16.60 -9.06
CA LYS A 401 12.78 -16.70 -9.09
C LYS A 401 12.19 -15.29 -8.98
N PRO A 402 10.94 -15.06 -9.44
CA PRO A 402 10.22 -13.85 -9.08
C PRO A 402 10.27 -13.63 -7.57
N SER A 403 10.52 -12.38 -7.17
CA SER A 403 10.63 -12.04 -5.75
C SER A 403 9.31 -12.33 -5.02
N GLN A 404 9.39 -12.88 -3.81
CA GLN A 404 8.19 -13.10 -3.00
C GLN A 404 7.61 -11.80 -2.45
N ASP A 405 8.47 -10.80 -2.22
CA ASP A 405 8.08 -9.53 -1.62
C ASP A 405 7.63 -8.51 -2.68
N LEU A 406 8.22 -8.57 -3.88
CA LEU A 406 7.98 -7.60 -4.97
C LEU A 406 7.76 -8.29 -6.34
N PRO A 407 6.87 -9.30 -6.45
CA PRO A 407 6.73 -10.10 -7.67
C PRO A 407 6.33 -9.27 -8.90
N ASP A 408 5.57 -8.19 -8.68
CA ASP A 408 4.95 -7.40 -9.75
C ASP A 408 5.82 -6.24 -10.26
N TYR A 409 7.03 -6.06 -9.69
CA TYR A 409 7.98 -5.00 -10.04
C TYR A 409 9.08 -5.44 -11.02
N GLY A 410 9.02 -6.68 -11.52
CA GLY A 410 10.15 -7.28 -12.25
C GLY A 410 11.35 -7.55 -11.34
N CYS A 411 11.10 -7.73 -10.04
CA CYS A 411 12.11 -8.10 -9.07
C CYS A 411 12.28 -9.61 -9.02
N ILE A 412 13.52 -10.04 -8.84
CA ILE A 412 13.89 -11.44 -8.67
C ILE A 412 14.65 -11.61 -7.36
N ASP A 413 14.39 -12.73 -6.69
CA ASP A 413 15.31 -13.26 -5.69
C ASP A 413 16.28 -14.19 -6.43
N PHE A 414 17.57 -14.10 -6.11
CA PHE A 414 18.59 -14.84 -6.85
C PHE A 414 19.66 -15.47 -5.96
N ILE A 415 20.27 -16.52 -6.47
CA ILE A 415 21.57 -17.06 -6.09
C ILE A 415 22.44 -17.01 -7.35
N GLY A 416 23.49 -16.20 -7.33
CA GLY A 416 24.32 -15.93 -8.50
C GLY A 416 25.79 -16.11 -8.20
N LYS A 417 26.58 -16.32 -9.25
CA LYS A 417 28.05 -16.38 -9.17
C LYS A 417 28.66 -15.10 -9.72
N VAL A 418 29.54 -14.47 -8.93
CA VAL A 418 30.26 -13.26 -9.32
C VAL A 418 31.37 -13.63 -10.31
N LEU A 419 31.27 -13.16 -11.54
CA LEU A 419 32.26 -13.40 -12.60
C LEU A 419 33.26 -12.25 -12.70
N GLU A 420 32.80 -11.01 -12.56
CA GLU A 420 33.62 -9.81 -12.64
C GLU A 420 33.10 -8.75 -11.65
N ILE A 421 34.02 -7.92 -11.15
CA ILE A 421 33.71 -6.82 -10.23
C ILE A 421 34.37 -5.55 -10.76
N LYS A 422 33.60 -4.48 -10.84
CA LYS A 422 34.08 -3.15 -11.22
C LYS A 422 33.58 -2.12 -10.22
N GLU A 423 34.50 -1.39 -9.58
CA GLU A 423 34.11 -0.25 -8.74
C GLU A 423 33.56 0.90 -9.60
N THR A 424 32.50 1.54 -9.08
CA THR A 424 31.88 2.69 -9.71
C THR A 424 31.34 3.67 -8.68
N GLU A 425 31.03 4.87 -9.13
CA GLU A 425 30.49 5.95 -8.32
C GLU A 425 29.37 6.66 -9.07
N VAL A 426 28.43 7.20 -8.29
CA VAL A 426 27.24 7.92 -8.75
C VAL A 426 27.22 9.27 -8.03
N LEU A 427 26.56 10.24 -8.68
CA LEU A 427 26.50 11.65 -8.33
C LEU A 427 27.78 12.43 -8.69
N PRO A 428 27.68 13.75 -8.98
CA PRO A 428 28.82 14.56 -9.40
C PRO A 428 29.96 14.63 -8.38
N ASP A 429 29.64 14.43 -7.10
CA ASP A 429 30.60 14.44 -5.99
C ASP A 429 31.15 13.04 -5.64
N GLY A 430 30.71 11.99 -6.34
CA GLY A 430 31.11 10.60 -6.08
C GLY A 430 30.66 10.09 -4.70
N SER A 431 29.65 10.72 -4.08
CA SER A 431 29.23 10.39 -2.72
C SER A 431 28.54 9.03 -2.60
N VAL A 432 28.05 8.47 -3.71
CA VAL A 432 27.41 7.16 -3.75
C VAL A 432 28.37 6.19 -4.42
N LYS A 433 28.90 5.25 -3.62
CA LYS A 433 29.88 4.25 -4.07
C LYS A 433 29.24 2.88 -4.20
N GLY A 434 29.59 2.16 -5.24
CA GLY A 434 29.05 0.84 -5.50
C GLY A 434 29.97 -0.01 -6.37
N PHE A 435 29.40 -1.12 -6.82
CA PHE A 435 30.04 -2.03 -7.75
C PHE A 435 29.09 -2.35 -8.91
N ILE A 436 29.64 -2.51 -10.11
CA ILE A 436 29.01 -3.28 -11.19
C ILE A 436 29.52 -4.71 -11.06
N LEU A 437 28.58 -5.64 -10.90
CA LEU A 437 28.83 -7.06 -10.78
C LEU A 437 28.34 -7.76 -12.04
N LYS A 438 29.23 -8.53 -12.68
CA LYS A 438 28.80 -9.48 -13.71
C LYS A 438 28.37 -10.76 -13.03
N LEU A 439 27.07 -11.01 -12.98
CA LEU A 439 26.46 -12.12 -12.26
C LEU A 439 25.97 -13.18 -13.22
N ARG A 440 26.44 -14.42 -13.05
CA ARG A 440 25.79 -15.59 -13.67
C ARG A 440 24.58 -15.99 -12.83
N LEU A 441 23.42 -16.04 -13.47
CA LEU A 441 22.13 -16.35 -12.84
C LEU A 441 21.55 -17.69 -13.30
N ILE A 442 21.93 -18.18 -14.49
CA ILE A 442 21.65 -19.56 -14.92
C ILE A 442 22.94 -20.19 -15.48
N THR A 443 23.26 -21.38 -14.98
CA THR A 443 24.31 -22.24 -15.52
C THR A 443 23.73 -23.12 -16.65
N ASN A 444 24.32 -23.07 -17.83
CA ASN A 444 24.00 -23.96 -18.96
C ASN A 444 25.29 -24.59 -19.50
N PRO A 445 25.35 -25.92 -19.71
CA PRO A 445 26.57 -26.60 -20.13
C PRO A 445 26.92 -26.38 -21.61
N GLU A 446 25.94 -26.04 -22.45
CA GLU A 446 26.11 -25.89 -23.91
C GLU A 446 26.29 -24.43 -24.32
N VAL A 447 25.76 -23.49 -23.53
CA VAL A 447 25.76 -22.06 -23.85
C VAL A 447 26.46 -21.27 -22.76
N GLU A 448 27.68 -20.82 -23.06
CA GLU A 448 28.37 -19.84 -22.23
C GLU A 448 27.56 -18.53 -22.18
N ASN A 449 27.44 -17.94 -20.99
CA ASN A 449 26.60 -16.75 -20.75
C ASN A 449 25.13 -16.94 -21.16
N PHE A 450 24.55 -18.08 -20.77
CA PHE A 450 23.13 -18.35 -20.98
C PHE A 450 22.24 -17.28 -20.36
N PHE A 451 22.51 -16.93 -19.10
CA PHE A 451 21.90 -15.80 -18.42
C PHE A 451 22.92 -15.19 -17.45
N THR A 452 23.62 -14.17 -17.94
CA THR A 452 24.62 -13.40 -17.19
C THR A 452 24.21 -11.93 -17.28
N VAL A 453 24.18 -11.19 -16.18
CA VAL A 453 23.79 -9.76 -16.20
C VAL A 453 24.84 -8.89 -15.54
N ASP A 454 24.98 -7.66 -16.03
CA ASP A 454 25.63 -6.60 -15.27
C ASP A 454 24.63 -6.00 -14.29
N ALA A 455 24.96 -6.03 -13.01
CA ALA A 455 24.09 -5.53 -11.96
C ALA A 455 24.83 -4.54 -11.06
N PHE A 456 24.22 -3.39 -10.80
CA PHE A 456 24.74 -2.43 -9.85
C PHE A 456 24.34 -2.80 -8.41
N VAL A 457 25.27 -2.66 -7.47
CA VAL A 457 25.00 -2.71 -6.04
C VAL A 457 25.63 -1.53 -5.32
N SER A 458 24.84 -0.81 -4.52
CA SER A 458 25.35 0.18 -3.58
C SER A 458 26.11 -0.53 -2.45
N LYS A 459 27.26 0.02 -2.03
CA LYS A 459 28.01 -0.54 -0.88
C LYS A 459 27.15 -0.61 0.39
N ASP A 460 26.18 0.28 0.55
CA ASP A 460 25.28 0.32 1.71
C ASP A 460 24.23 -0.82 1.69
N ASN A 461 24.00 -1.45 0.54
CA ASN A 461 23.05 -2.56 0.38
C ASN A 461 23.74 -3.94 0.47
N MET A 462 25.06 -3.98 0.71
CA MET A 462 25.81 -5.20 0.94
C MET A 462 25.84 -5.56 2.43
N ARG A 463 25.60 -6.84 2.76
CA ARG A 463 25.58 -7.34 4.16
C ARG A 463 26.89 -7.99 4.61
N PHE A 464 27.95 -7.86 3.83
CA PHE A 464 29.27 -8.42 4.10
C PHE A 464 30.38 -7.48 3.62
N ALA A 465 31.58 -7.65 4.18
CA ALA A 465 32.65 -6.66 4.05
C ALA A 465 33.51 -6.80 2.79
N ALA A 466 33.72 -8.02 2.28
CA ALA A 466 34.65 -8.28 1.18
C ALA A 466 33.99 -9.03 0.03
N LEU A 467 34.09 -8.48 -1.17
CA LEU A 467 33.60 -9.07 -2.41
C LEU A 467 34.77 -9.57 -3.26
N SER A 468 34.65 -10.77 -3.83
CA SER A 468 35.68 -11.36 -4.69
C SER A 468 35.08 -12.16 -5.84
N VAL A 469 35.82 -12.23 -6.94
CA VAL A 469 35.42 -13.02 -8.11
C VAL A 469 35.35 -14.50 -7.74
N GLY A 470 34.32 -15.18 -8.23
CA GLY A 470 34.02 -16.58 -7.94
C GLY A 470 33.07 -16.79 -6.76
N MET A 471 32.81 -15.77 -5.94
CA MET A 471 31.86 -15.88 -4.82
C MET A 471 30.44 -16.20 -5.31
N GLN A 472 29.78 -17.11 -4.59
CA GLN A 472 28.33 -17.24 -4.66
C GLN A 472 27.67 -16.21 -3.73
N VAL A 473 26.73 -15.48 -4.28
CA VAL A 473 25.99 -14.42 -3.60
C VAL A 473 24.51 -14.67 -3.75
N ALA A 474 23.73 -14.25 -2.76
CA ALA A 474 22.29 -14.29 -2.81
C ALA A 474 21.72 -12.88 -2.57
N GLY A 475 20.54 -12.61 -3.09
CA GLY A 475 19.96 -11.29 -2.94
C GLY A 475 18.63 -11.12 -3.64
N ALA A 476 18.19 -9.86 -3.67
CA ALA A 476 17.06 -9.43 -4.49
C ALA A 476 17.53 -8.30 -5.41
N MET A 477 17.08 -8.32 -6.65
CA MET A 477 17.36 -7.27 -7.62
C MET A 477 16.14 -6.99 -8.49
N GLN A 478 16.03 -5.77 -8.99
CA GLN A 478 15.11 -5.46 -10.08
C GLN A 478 15.87 -5.58 -11.40
N LEU A 479 15.35 -6.40 -12.32
CA LEU A 479 15.85 -6.44 -13.69
C LEU A 479 15.32 -5.22 -14.44
N GLN A 480 16.16 -4.67 -15.29
CA GLN A 480 15.82 -3.61 -16.21
C GLN A 480 16.36 -3.94 -17.60
N GLY A 481 15.78 -3.33 -18.62
CA GLY A 481 16.26 -3.55 -19.98
C GLY A 481 15.80 -2.51 -20.97
N LYS A 482 16.35 -2.59 -22.17
CA LYS A 482 15.96 -1.76 -23.31
C LYS A 482 16.13 -2.50 -24.62
N ILE A 483 15.37 -2.11 -25.64
CA ILE A 483 15.52 -2.68 -26.97
C ILE A 483 16.92 -2.37 -27.50
N VAL A 484 17.57 -3.36 -28.10
CA VAL A 484 18.86 -3.18 -28.77
C VAL A 484 18.64 -2.29 -30.00
N GLY A 485 19.33 -1.14 -30.02
CA GLY A 485 19.27 -0.14 -31.09
C GLY A 485 20.18 -0.42 -32.28
#